data_AF-A0AAU7TGR6-F1
#
_entry.id   AF-A0AAU7TGR6-F1
#
_cell.length_a   1.000
_cell.length_b   1.000
_cell.length_c   1.000
_cell.angle_alpha   90.00
_cell.angle_beta   90.00
_cell.angle_gamma   90.00
#
_symmetry.space_group_name_H-M   'P 1'
#
loop_
_entity.id
_entity.type
_entity.pdbx_description
1 polymer ?
#
loop_
_entity_poly.entity_id
_entity_poly.type
_entity_poly.pdbx_seq_one_letter_code
_entity_poly.pdbx_strand_id
1 'polypeptide(L)'
;MGNLYPSGFDQTYFSASTWAERVDQWIATHQDAGFSAGNAKVVRDVLRDLETGLRMVVNITAFSLYVVLKDNAYLNLYERPAIGGESREPSETRKHVDQMLGLGVRTYFGAAALGGAGVRYYGEYCMVLTLDQVAGRARLLDRDSFDIELEPLKSLPLTPERLAVLRGDWDADRIEMAVLRVLLELGHDLRLVTSGTVSDTVLRDQEFIEVHLEGSFAPREVEEVRESPDETAIEMSLRNRRERAIPLTQTEQDWLLRRSWISEHLASYGIRHRIVTLHGRGYQWK
;
A
#
# COMPACT_ATOMS: atom_id res chain seq x y z
N MET A 1 -5.02 -23.04 25.11
CA MET A 1 -5.93 -22.47 24.10
C MET A 1 -5.78 -23.32 22.85
N GLY A 2 -6.88 -23.70 22.18
CA GLY A 2 -6.79 -24.48 20.94
C GLY A 2 -6.16 -23.66 19.80
N ASN A 3 -5.59 -24.33 18.80
CA ASN A 3 -5.06 -23.65 17.61
C ASN A 3 -6.21 -22.97 16.87
N LEU A 4 -6.11 -21.65 16.66
CA LEU A 4 -7.14 -20.88 15.95
C LEU A 4 -7.27 -21.32 14.49
N TYR A 5 -6.14 -21.70 13.88
CA TYR A 5 -6.04 -22.20 12.51
C TYR A 5 -5.63 -23.68 12.49
N PRO A 6 -6.11 -24.46 11.49
CA PRO A 6 -5.83 -25.90 11.41
C PRO A 6 -4.35 -26.22 11.15
N SER A 7 -3.98 -27.49 11.34
CA SER A 7 -2.65 -28.00 11.00
C SER A 7 -2.37 -27.82 9.51
N GLY A 8 -1.35 -27.02 9.17
CA GLY A 8 -1.01 -26.62 7.80
C GLY A 8 -0.74 -25.12 7.67
N PHE A 9 -1.27 -24.33 8.61
CA PHE A 9 -0.91 -22.93 8.77
C PHE A 9 0.34 -22.78 9.63
N ASP A 10 1.16 -21.76 9.36
CA ASP A 10 2.28 -21.40 10.24
C ASP A 10 1.75 -20.99 11.62
N GLN A 11 2.10 -21.78 12.64
CA GLN A 11 1.54 -21.60 13.98
C GLN A 11 2.08 -20.36 14.69
N THR A 12 3.24 -19.83 14.27
CA THR A 12 3.80 -18.58 14.81
C THR A 12 3.06 -17.40 14.21
N TYR A 13 2.91 -17.40 12.89
CA TYR A 13 2.26 -16.33 12.13
C TYR A 13 0.77 -16.21 12.47
N PHE A 14 0.06 -17.34 12.51
CA PHE A 14 -1.36 -17.40 12.81
C PHE A 14 -1.67 -17.59 14.31
N SER A 15 -0.75 -17.17 15.19
CA SER A 15 -0.95 -17.23 16.65
C SER A 15 -1.82 -16.06 17.16
N ALA A 16 -2.44 -16.24 18.32
CA ALA A 16 -3.17 -15.18 19.01
C ALA A 16 -2.26 -14.14 19.70
N SER A 17 -0.94 -14.30 19.61
CA SER A 17 0.03 -13.39 20.21
C SER A 17 0.04 -12.03 19.49
N THR A 18 0.60 -11.01 20.14
CA THR A 18 0.86 -9.72 19.49
C THR A 18 1.85 -9.87 18.34
N TRP A 19 1.86 -8.93 17.38
CA TRP A 19 2.79 -9.00 16.26
C TRP A 19 4.27 -8.96 16.70
N ALA A 20 4.58 -8.19 17.74
CA ALA A 20 5.92 -8.17 18.34
C ALA A 20 6.32 -9.56 18.88
N GLU A 21 5.44 -10.21 19.65
CA GLU A 21 5.69 -11.56 20.17
C GLU A 21 5.85 -12.59 19.05
N ARG A 22 5.09 -12.46 17.95
CA ARG A 22 5.23 -13.34 16.78
C ARG A 22 6.59 -13.18 16.11
N VAL A 23 7.08 -11.94 15.95
CA VAL A 23 8.42 -11.69 15.41
C VAL A 23 9.48 -12.29 16.33
N ASP A 24 9.38 -12.08 17.64
CA ASP A 24 10.34 -12.61 18.60
C ASP A 24 10.35 -14.15 18.63
N GLN A 25 9.17 -14.78 18.57
CA GLN A 25 9.03 -16.23 18.44
C GLN A 25 9.65 -16.73 17.13
N TRP A 26 9.41 -16.04 16.02
CA TRP A 26 9.98 -16.40 14.72
C TRP A 26 11.51 -16.28 14.74
N ILE A 27 12.07 -15.22 15.32
CA ILE A 27 13.52 -15.08 15.47
C ILE A 27 14.06 -16.20 16.37
N ALA A 28 13.36 -16.53 17.46
CA ALA A 28 13.76 -17.57 18.40
C ALA A 28 13.80 -18.97 17.77
N THR A 29 12.84 -19.31 16.91
CA THR A 29 12.82 -20.60 16.20
C THR A 29 13.89 -20.69 15.11
N HIS A 30 14.45 -19.55 14.68
CA HIS A 30 15.45 -19.45 13.62
C HIS A 30 16.78 -18.85 14.07
N GLN A 31 17.12 -18.99 15.36
CA GLN A 31 18.38 -18.45 15.92
C GLN A 31 19.63 -19.07 15.26
N ASP A 32 19.55 -20.34 14.88
CA ASP A 32 20.67 -21.04 14.24
C ASP A 32 20.79 -20.71 12.74
N ALA A 33 19.83 -19.99 12.16
CA ALA A 33 19.70 -19.71 10.74
C ALA A 33 20.39 -18.39 10.31
N GLY A 34 21.61 -18.12 10.79
CA GLY A 34 22.43 -17.01 10.30
C GLY A 34 22.02 -15.62 10.82
N PHE A 35 21.66 -14.70 9.91
CA PHE A 35 21.51 -13.26 10.20
C PHE A 35 20.10 -12.82 10.63
N SER A 36 19.20 -13.73 10.99
CA SER A 36 17.77 -13.47 11.29
C SER A 36 17.53 -12.26 12.21
N ALA A 37 18.20 -12.21 13.38
CA ALA A 37 18.06 -11.10 14.32
C ALA A 37 18.65 -9.78 13.79
N GLY A 38 19.77 -9.86 13.06
CA GLY A 38 20.39 -8.71 12.41
C GLY A 38 19.51 -8.12 11.31
N ASN A 39 18.92 -8.99 10.48
CA ASN A 39 17.96 -8.62 9.44
C ASN A 39 16.70 -7.99 10.03
N ALA A 40 16.12 -8.59 11.07
CA ALA A 40 14.97 -8.01 11.77
C ALA A 40 15.25 -6.58 12.26
N LYS A 41 16.45 -6.35 12.83
CA LYS A 41 16.86 -5.00 13.26
C LYS A 41 16.97 -4.04 12.07
N VAL A 42 17.68 -4.41 11.01
CA VAL A 42 17.84 -3.56 9.82
C VAL A 42 16.48 -3.22 9.20
N VAL A 43 15.57 -4.20 9.10
CA VAL A 43 14.22 -4.02 8.59
C VAL A 43 13.44 -3.02 9.45
N ARG A 44 13.47 -3.16 10.79
CA ARG A 44 12.84 -2.20 11.70
C ARG A 44 13.39 -0.79 11.53
N ASP A 45 14.71 -0.64 11.44
CA ASP A 45 15.36 0.67 11.32
C ASP A 45 14.93 1.36 10.01
N VAL A 46 14.91 0.62 8.89
CA VAL A 46 14.44 1.12 7.60
C VAL A 46 12.95 1.49 7.62
N LEU A 47 12.10 0.66 8.22
CA LEU A 47 10.65 0.90 8.27
C LEU A 47 10.27 2.08 9.17
N ARG A 48 11.09 2.42 10.17
CA ARG A 48 10.85 3.53 11.12
C ARG A 48 11.41 4.86 10.64
N ASP A 49 12.13 4.90 9.53
CA ASP A 49 12.71 6.12 9.01
C ASP A 49 11.65 7.21 8.81
N LEU A 50 11.91 8.41 9.32
CA LEU A 50 10.91 9.47 9.33
C LEU A 50 10.66 10.04 7.94
N GLU A 51 11.58 9.93 7.00
CA GLU A 51 11.43 10.49 5.65
C GLU A 51 11.00 9.42 4.63
N THR A 52 11.47 8.20 4.79
CA THR A 52 11.37 7.12 3.80
C THR A 52 10.78 5.83 4.35
N GLY A 53 10.44 5.79 5.64
CA GLY A 53 9.85 4.64 6.31
C GLY A 53 8.45 4.29 5.80
N LEU A 54 7.78 3.41 6.54
CA LEU A 54 6.49 2.87 6.14
C LEU A 54 5.41 3.98 6.08
N ARG A 55 4.68 4.05 4.97
CA ARG A 55 3.59 5.01 4.71
C ARG A 55 2.34 4.30 4.25
N MET A 56 1.18 4.91 4.49
CA MET A 56 -0.03 4.53 3.78
C MET A 56 0.02 5.16 2.39
N VAL A 57 -0.22 4.34 1.38
CA VAL A 57 -0.28 4.79 -0.01
C VAL A 57 -1.60 4.40 -0.65
N VAL A 58 -2.07 5.23 -1.57
CA VAL A 58 -3.30 5.02 -2.35
C VAL A 58 -2.97 5.13 -3.82
N ASN A 59 -3.12 4.04 -4.55
CA ASN A 59 -3.03 4.09 -6.01
C ASN A 59 -4.28 4.71 -6.60
N ILE A 60 -4.08 5.54 -7.61
CA ILE A 60 -5.15 6.35 -8.16
C ILE A 60 -4.90 6.62 -9.64
N THR A 61 -5.99 6.64 -10.42
CA THR A 61 -5.93 7.05 -11.83
C THR A 61 -5.76 8.57 -11.93
N ALA A 62 -5.28 9.06 -13.08
CA ALA A 62 -5.17 10.48 -13.37
C ALA A 62 -6.52 11.20 -13.18
N PHE A 63 -7.61 10.60 -13.67
CA PHE A 63 -8.94 11.18 -13.54
C PHE A 63 -9.34 11.29 -12.07
N SER A 64 -9.22 10.20 -11.30
CA SER A 64 -9.58 10.21 -9.89
C SER A 64 -8.72 11.19 -9.10
N LEU A 65 -7.41 11.27 -9.36
CA LEU A 65 -6.51 12.22 -8.72
C LEU A 65 -6.93 13.67 -9.01
N TYR A 66 -7.19 14.00 -10.27
CA TYR A 66 -7.70 15.32 -10.65
C TYR A 66 -8.96 15.67 -9.87
N VAL A 67 -9.88 14.71 -9.73
CA VAL A 67 -11.11 14.92 -8.96
C VAL A 67 -10.84 15.15 -7.47
N VAL A 68 -9.90 14.41 -6.86
CA VAL A 68 -9.47 14.65 -5.46
C VAL A 68 -8.94 16.07 -5.28
N LEU A 69 -8.07 16.49 -6.20
CA LEU A 69 -7.45 17.82 -6.18
C LEU A 69 -8.50 18.92 -6.40
N LYS A 70 -9.45 18.72 -7.30
CA LYS A 70 -10.49 19.70 -7.61
C LYS A 70 -11.53 19.81 -6.49
N ASP A 71 -12.00 18.68 -5.97
CA ASP A 71 -13.08 18.63 -4.98
C ASP A 71 -12.55 18.75 -3.54
N ASN A 72 -11.23 18.77 -3.38
CA ASN A 72 -10.54 18.88 -2.10
C ASN A 72 -10.87 17.75 -1.12
N ALA A 73 -11.18 16.55 -1.63
CA ALA A 73 -11.48 15.35 -0.84
C ALA A 73 -11.32 14.07 -1.68
N TYR A 74 -10.76 13.03 -1.07
CA TYR A 74 -10.78 11.67 -1.60
C TYR A 74 -12.07 10.96 -1.17
N LEU A 75 -12.87 10.54 -2.15
CA LEU A 75 -14.12 9.83 -1.91
C LEU A 75 -13.97 8.38 -2.37
N ASN A 76 -14.43 7.45 -1.55
CA ASN A 76 -14.40 6.03 -1.90
C ASN A 76 -15.57 5.66 -2.82
N LEU A 77 -15.64 4.41 -3.24
CA LEU A 77 -16.68 3.93 -4.16
C LEU A 77 -18.11 4.02 -3.59
N TYR A 78 -18.27 4.01 -2.26
CA TYR A 78 -19.58 4.15 -1.61
C TYR A 78 -20.09 5.59 -1.66
N GLU A 79 -19.21 6.56 -1.63
CA GLU A 79 -19.55 7.99 -1.66
C GLU A 79 -19.61 8.54 -3.08
N ARG A 80 -18.74 8.02 -3.96
CA ARG A 80 -18.71 8.34 -5.37
C ARG A 80 -18.67 7.04 -6.17
N PRO A 81 -19.83 6.54 -6.63
CA PRO A 81 -19.91 5.31 -7.38
C PRO A 81 -19.43 5.52 -8.81
N ALA A 82 -18.13 5.72 -9.00
CA ALA A 82 -17.50 5.88 -10.30
C ALA A 82 -16.09 5.27 -10.32
N ILE A 83 -15.77 4.53 -11.39
CA ILE A 83 -14.43 3.99 -11.66
C ILE A 83 -14.02 4.42 -13.06
N GLY A 84 -12.87 5.09 -13.18
CA GLY A 84 -12.37 5.56 -14.49
C GLY A 84 -13.28 6.57 -15.20
N GLY A 85 -14.18 7.24 -14.46
CA GLY A 85 -15.19 8.15 -15.01
C GLY A 85 -16.53 7.49 -15.38
N GLU A 86 -16.64 6.17 -15.24
CA GLU A 86 -17.89 5.43 -15.49
C GLU A 86 -18.63 5.17 -14.18
N SER A 87 -19.95 5.39 -14.18
CA SER A 87 -20.79 5.12 -13.01
C SER A 87 -20.74 3.64 -12.65
N ARG A 88 -20.33 3.33 -11.41
CA ARG A 88 -20.18 1.97 -10.93
C ARG A 88 -20.36 1.91 -9.42
N GLU A 89 -21.34 1.15 -8.99
CA GLU A 89 -21.60 0.89 -7.57
C GLU A 89 -20.62 -0.17 -7.01
N PRO A 90 -20.43 -0.22 -5.67
CA PRO A 90 -19.76 -1.34 -5.02
C PRO A 90 -20.42 -2.68 -5.38
N SER A 91 -19.60 -3.65 -5.78
CA SER A 91 -20.09 -5.00 -6.11
C SER A 91 -20.65 -5.70 -4.87
N GLU A 92 -21.52 -6.69 -5.07
CA GLU A 92 -22.03 -7.51 -3.96
C GLU A 92 -20.90 -8.23 -3.23
N THR A 93 -19.86 -8.68 -3.95
CA THR A 93 -18.65 -9.24 -3.33
C THR A 93 -17.95 -8.24 -2.42
N ARG A 94 -17.78 -6.97 -2.84
CA ARG A 94 -17.16 -5.94 -1.99
C ARG A 94 -17.99 -5.70 -0.71
N LYS A 95 -19.31 -5.58 -0.85
CA LYS A 95 -20.22 -5.41 0.30
C LYS A 95 -20.14 -6.60 1.26
N HIS A 96 -20.06 -7.82 0.73
CA HIS A 96 -19.91 -9.03 1.54
C HIS A 96 -18.59 -9.04 2.30
N VAL A 97 -17.48 -8.74 1.63
CA VAL A 97 -16.15 -8.67 2.25
C VAL A 97 -16.12 -7.59 3.35
N ASP A 98 -16.65 -6.40 3.07
CA ASP A 98 -16.75 -5.33 4.06
C ASP A 98 -17.56 -5.75 5.28
N GLN A 99 -18.68 -6.44 5.08
CA GLN A 99 -19.49 -6.98 6.17
C GLN A 99 -18.72 -8.00 7.02
N MET A 100 -18.03 -8.96 6.38
CA MET A 100 -17.24 -9.98 7.09
C MET A 100 -16.10 -9.37 7.90
N LEU A 101 -15.50 -8.31 7.37
CA LEU A 101 -14.45 -7.56 8.05
C LEU A 101 -15.03 -6.51 9.03
N GLY A 102 -16.34 -6.28 9.06
CA GLY A 102 -16.92 -5.21 9.87
C GLY A 102 -16.40 -3.81 9.48
N LEU A 103 -16.13 -3.60 8.19
CA LEU A 103 -15.77 -2.32 7.60
C LEU A 103 -17.03 -1.52 7.27
N GLY A 104 -16.98 -0.21 7.48
CA GLY A 104 -18.08 0.70 7.19
C GLY A 104 -17.94 1.38 5.83
N VAL A 105 -19.02 2.00 5.35
CA VAL A 105 -19.03 2.79 4.10
C VAL A 105 -18.10 4.00 4.11
N ARG A 106 -17.58 4.40 5.29
CA ARG A 106 -16.60 5.48 5.48
C ARG A 106 -15.17 4.95 5.64
N THR A 107 -14.91 3.71 5.24
CA THR A 107 -13.58 3.11 5.22
C THR A 107 -12.91 3.42 3.89
N TYR A 108 -11.65 3.85 3.95
CA TYR A 108 -10.83 4.15 2.79
C TYR A 108 -9.65 3.19 2.76
N PHE A 109 -9.34 2.69 1.57
CA PHE A 109 -8.40 1.61 1.39
C PHE A 109 -7.08 2.15 0.83
N GLY A 110 -5.99 1.65 1.39
CA GLY A 110 -4.64 1.88 0.89
C GLY A 110 -3.76 0.67 1.19
N ALA A 111 -2.47 0.80 0.94
CA ALA A 111 -1.46 -0.20 1.26
C ALA A 111 -0.36 0.41 2.12
N ALA A 112 0.27 -0.41 2.95
CA ALA A 112 1.50 -0.01 3.64
C ALA A 112 2.69 -0.19 2.70
N ALA A 113 3.45 0.87 2.46
CA ALA A 113 4.53 0.93 1.49
C ALA A 113 5.79 1.56 2.07
N LEU A 114 6.96 0.96 1.81
CA LEU A 114 8.25 1.55 2.15
C LEU A 114 8.75 2.44 1.03
N GLY A 115 9.30 3.60 1.40
CA GLY A 115 9.93 4.52 0.46
C GLY A 115 9.00 4.90 -0.68
N GLY A 116 7.67 4.77 -0.45
CA GLY A 116 6.52 4.88 -1.35
C GLY A 116 6.66 4.23 -2.73
N ALA A 117 7.39 3.11 -2.85
CA ALA A 117 7.12 2.22 -3.98
C ALA A 117 5.61 1.92 -3.90
N GLY A 118 4.81 2.25 -4.92
CA GLY A 118 3.38 2.00 -4.89
C GLY A 118 3.10 0.52 -5.19
N VAL A 119 1.89 0.04 -4.89
CA VAL A 119 1.42 -1.22 -5.48
C VAL A 119 1.15 -0.93 -6.96
N ARG A 120 2.13 -1.16 -7.84
CA ARG A 120 2.12 -0.76 -9.27
C ARG A 120 0.87 -1.19 -10.07
N TYR A 121 0.09 -2.13 -9.55
CA TYR A 121 -1.03 -2.76 -10.24
C TYR A 121 -2.28 -1.89 -10.42
N TYR A 122 -2.46 -0.82 -9.63
CA TYR A 122 -3.78 -0.21 -9.48
C TYR A 122 -3.91 1.28 -9.87
N GLY A 123 -2.88 1.93 -10.43
CA GLY A 123 -3.02 3.33 -10.86
C GLY A 123 -1.80 3.96 -11.55
N GLU A 124 -2.07 5.02 -12.32
CA GLU A 124 -1.05 5.87 -12.98
C GLU A 124 -0.24 6.67 -11.95
N TYR A 125 -0.89 7.02 -10.83
CA TYR A 125 -0.31 7.77 -9.72
C TYR A 125 -0.46 7.01 -8.40
N CYS A 126 0.42 7.35 -7.47
CA CYS A 126 0.41 6.85 -6.10
C CYS A 126 0.46 8.04 -5.15
N MET A 127 -0.58 8.23 -4.34
CA MET A 127 -0.62 9.26 -3.29
C MET A 127 -0.03 8.68 -2.01
N VAL A 128 0.91 9.38 -1.40
CA VAL A 128 1.47 9.03 -0.10
C VAL A 128 0.87 9.94 0.95
N LEU A 129 0.23 9.37 1.97
CA LEU A 129 -0.37 10.17 3.03
C LEU A 129 0.66 10.54 4.10
N THR A 130 0.48 11.71 4.69
CA THR A 130 1.23 12.13 5.88
C THR A 130 0.95 11.18 7.04
N LEU A 131 1.96 10.95 7.90
CA LEU A 131 1.79 10.06 9.06
C LEU A 131 0.68 10.52 10.01
N ASP A 132 0.55 11.83 10.22
CA ASP A 132 -0.46 12.43 11.09
C ASP A 132 -1.89 12.15 10.60
N GLN A 133 -2.08 12.04 9.29
CA GLN A 133 -3.39 11.72 8.73
C GLN A 133 -3.83 10.28 9.03
N VAL A 134 -2.87 9.38 9.19
CA VAL A 134 -3.09 7.94 9.34
C VAL A 134 -3.11 7.54 10.83
N ALA A 135 -2.29 8.21 11.65
CA ALA A 135 -2.17 7.96 13.08
C ALA A 135 -3.52 8.05 13.81
N GLY A 136 -3.78 7.06 14.66
CA GLY A 136 -5.01 6.93 15.45
C GLY A 136 -6.28 6.62 14.65
N ARG A 137 -6.21 6.52 13.32
CA ARG A 137 -7.36 6.40 12.42
C ARG A 137 -7.33 5.17 11.52
N ALA A 138 -6.23 4.42 11.53
CA ALA A 138 -6.02 3.33 10.59
C ALA A 138 -5.88 1.98 11.29
N ARG A 139 -6.56 0.99 10.70
CA ARG A 139 -6.39 -0.42 10.99
C ARG A 139 -5.64 -1.09 9.85
N LEU A 140 -5.02 -2.22 10.17
CA LEU A 140 -4.25 -3.01 9.22
C LEU A 140 -4.91 -4.36 9.00
N LEU A 141 -4.79 -4.86 7.79
CA LEU A 141 -4.99 -6.26 7.44
C LEU A 141 -3.70 -6.75 6.79
N ASP A 142 -3.21 -7.92 7.19
CA ASP A 142 -1.93 -8.47 6.72
C ASP A 142 -1.89 -8.81 5.21
N ARG A 143 -3.01 -8.65 4.50
CA ARG A 143 -3.26 -9.08 3.13
C ARG A 143 -4.35 -8.24 2.46
N ASP A 144 -4.67 -8.50 1.19
CA ASP A 144 -5.81 -7.89 0.48
C ASP A 144 -7.13 -8.37 1.12
N SER A 145 -8.08 -7.46 1.34
CA SER A 145 -9.37 -7.82 1.91
C SER A 145 -10.14 -8.86 1.10
N PHE A 146 -9.98 -8.92 -0.23
CA PHE A 146 -10.61 -9.93 -1.07
C PHE A 146 -10.04 -11.34 -0.86
N ASP A 147 -8.86 -11.49 -0.25
CA ASP A 147 -8.27 -12.81 0.01
C ASP A 147 -9.13 -13.68 0.93
N ILE A 148 -10.04 -13.09 1.71
CA ILE A 148 -10.98 -13.86 2.53
C ILE A 148 -11.96 -14.68 1.67
N GLU A 149 -12.19 -14.28 0.43
CA GLU A 149 -13.02 -14.99 -0.55
C GLU A 149 -12.24 -16.08 -1.31
N LEU A 150 -10.94 -16.24 -1.01
CA LEU A 150 -10.05 -17.21 -1.62
C LEU A 150 -9.68 -18.32 -0.63
N GLU A 151 -9.41 -19.52 -1.15
CA GLU A 151 -8.90 -20.61 -0.33
C GLU A 151 -7.45 -20.32 0.13
N PRO A 152 -7.05 -20.76 1.34
CA PRO A 152 -7.81 -21.58 2.28
C PRO A 152 -8.74 -20.79 3.23
N LEU A 153 -8.79 -19.45 3.14
CA LEU A 153 -9.57 -18.65 4.08
C LEU A 153 -11.07 -18.78 3.86
N LYS A 154 -11.51 -18.89 2.62
CA LYS A 154 -12.92 -19.06 2.24
C LYS A 154 -13.59 -20.27 2.91
N SER A 155 -12.90 -21.41 2.97
CA SER A 155 -13.45 -22.63 3.57
C SER A 155 -13.40 -22.63 5.10
N LEU A 156 -12.74 -21.64 5.71
CA LEU A 156 -12.62 -21.50 7.16
C LEU A 156 -13.62 -20.44 7.67
N PRO A 157 -14.48 -20.77 8.66
CA PRO A 157 -15.31 -19.75 9.28
C PRO A 157 -14.44 -18.61 9.84
N LEU A 158 -14.63 -17.39 9.34
CA LEU A 158 -13.91 -16.21 9.80
C LEU A 158 -14.54 -15.70 11.09
N THR A 159 -14.16 -16.30 12.22
CA THR A 159 -14.59 -15.85 13.55
C THR A 159 -13.86 -14.56 13.95
N PRO A 160 -14.40 -13.76 14.90
CA PRO A 160 -13.72 -12.56 15.38
C PRO A 160 -12.29 -12.82 15.85
N GLU A 161 -12.03 -13.97 16.48
CA GLU A 161 -10.71 -14.35 16.98
C GLU A 161 -9.73 -14.65 15.84
N ARG A 162 -10.20 -15.32 14.78
CA ARG A 162 -9.38 -15.58 13.58
C ARG A 162 -9.08 -14.29 12.84
N LEU A 163 -10.09 -13.44 12.67
CA LEU A 163 -9.90 -12.14 12.04
C LEU A 163 -8.94 -11.25 12.84
N ALA A 164 -8.98 -11.29 14.17
CA ALA A 164 -8.06 -10.55 15.02
C ALA A 164 -6.59 -10.96 14.81
N VAL A 165 -6.32 -12.22 14.47
CA VAL A 165 -4.97 -12.69 14.14
C VAL A 165 -4.41 -12.03 12.86
N LEU A 166 -5.27 -11.72 11.90
CA LEU A 166 -4.89 -11.08 10.62
C LEU A 166 -4.80 -9.56 10.71
N ARG A 167 -5.24 -8.98 11.84
CA ARG A 167 -5.37 -7.53 12.02
C ARG A 167 -4.25 -6.94 12.83
N GLY A 168 -4.03 -5.65 12.61
CA GLY A 168 -3.19 -4.82 13.45
C GLY A 168 -3.72 -3.40 13.57
N ASP A 169 -3.11 -2.65 14.46
CA ASP A 169 -3.24 -1.21 14.60
C ASP A 169 -2.08 -0.49 13.88
N TRP A 170 -2.38 0.60 13.17
CA TRP A 170 -1.33 1.34 12.44
C TRP A 170 -0.23 1.86 13.36
N ASP A 171 -0.56 2.29 14.58
CA ASP A 171 0.42 2.89 15.48
C ASP A 171 1.22 1.85 16.26
N ALA A 172 0.58 0.74 16.63
CA ALA A 172 1.23 -0.31 17.42
C ALA A 172 1.92 -1.38 16.56
N ASP A 173 1.30 -1.82 15.47
CA ASP A 173 1.64 -3.09 14.83
C ASP A 173 2.32 -2.94 13.45
N ARG A 174 2.20 -1.79 12.78
CA ARG A 174 2.63 -1.62 11.37
C ARG A 174 4.06 -2.08 11.10
N ILE A 175 4.98 -1.81 12.04
CA ILE A 175 6.39 -2.16 11.88
C ILE A 175 6.57 -3.66 12.02
N GLU A 176 6.03 -4.27 13.08
CA GLU A 176 6.25 -5.70 13.36
C GLU A 176 5.50 -6.59 12.37
N MET A 177 4.32 -6.17 11.88
CA MET A 177 3.63 -6.82 10.75
C MET A 177 4.51 -6.84 9.49
N ALA A 178 5.06 -5.70 9.10
CA ALA A 178 5.93 -5.60 7.94
C ALA A 178 7.24 -6.38 8.13
N VAL A 179 7.83 -6.34 9.33
CA VAL A 179 9.03 -7.14 9.66
C VAL A 179 8.75 -8.63 9.48
N LEU A 180 7.67 -9.15 10.07
CA LEU A 180 7.37 -10.58 10.00
C LEU A 180 7.14 -11.03 8.56
N ARG A 181 6.42 -10.23 7.77
CA ARG A 181 6.23 -10.46 6.34
C ARG A 181 7.56 -10.53 5.61
N VAL A 182 8.42 -9.54 5.83
CA VAL A 182 9.73 -9.47 5.17
C VAL A 182 10.61 -10.66 5.54
N LEU A 183 10.66 -11.03 6.83
CA LEU A 183 11.47 -12.15 7.31
C LEU A 183 11.01 -13.50 6.72
N LEU A 184 9.71 -13.73 6.58
CA LEU A 184 9.18 -14.95 5.97
C LEU A 184 9.60 -15.10 4.51
N GLU A 185 9.55 -13.99 3.76
CA GLU A 185 9.88 -13.97 2.33
C GLU A 185 11.39 -14.09 2.04
N LEU A 186 12.23 -13.54 2.91
CA LEU A 186 13.68 -13.67 2.81
C LEU A 186 14.16 -15.09 3.07
N GLY A 187 13.36 -15.91 3.76
CA GLY A 187 13.79 -17.21 4.26
C GLY A 187 15.02 -17.11 5.17
N HIS A 188 15.73 -18.22 5.33
CA HIS A 188 16.96 -18.31 6.14
C HIS A 188 18.19 -17.76 5.41
N ASP A 189 18.05 -16.61 4.74
CA ASP A 189 19.12 -16.10 3.89
C ASP A 189 20.40 -15.82 4.69
N LEU A 190 21.53 -16.38 4.22
CA LEU A 190 22.86 -16.27 4.85
C LEU A 190 23.48 -14.86 4.74
N ARG A 191 22.69 -13.82 4.41
CA ARG A 191 23.18 -12.47 4.10
C ARG A 191 22.34 -11.39 4.78
N LEU A 192 23.01 -10.27 5.05
CA LEU A 192 22.37 -9.06 5.53
C LEU A 192 21.53 -8.42 4.42
N VAL A 193 20.32 -7.99 4.77
CA VAL A 193 19.40 -7.33 3.84
C VAL A 193 19.70 -5.86 3.63
N THR A 194 19.31 -5.35 2.47
CA THR A 194 19.40 -3.93 2.12
C THR A 194 18.02 -3.28 2.14
N SER A 195 17.94 -1.96 2.29
CA SER A 195 16.67 -1.21 2.21
C SER A 195 15.91 -1.48 0.91
N GLY A 196 16.61 -1.70 -0.20
CA GLY A 196 15.97 -2.07 -1.46
C GLY A 196 15.31 -3.44 -1.41
N THR A 197 15.99 -4.44 -0.82
CA THR A 197 15.39 -5.75 -0.58
C THR A 197 14.13 -5.62 0.29
N VAL A 198 14.20 -4.83 1.37
CA VAL A 198 13.03 -4.61 2.23
C VAL A 198 11.88 -3.97 1.45
N SER A 199 12.16 -2.95 0.62
CA SER A 199 11.15 -2.29 -0.20
C SER A 199 10.46 -3.24 -1.18
N ASP A 200 11.24 -4.09 -1.84
CA ASP A 200 10.72 -5.07 -2.80
C ASP A 200 9.85 -6.13 -2.10
N THR A 201 10.22 -6.52 -0.87
CA THR A 201 9.51 -7.54 -0.12
C THR A 201 8.25 -7.05 0.58
N VAL A 202 8.23 -5.81 1.08
CA VAL A 202 7.02 -5.21 1.67
C VAL A 202 5.90 -5.11 0.63
N LEU A 203 6.26 -4.94 -0.64
CA LEU A 203 5.34 -4.75 -1.77
C LEU A 203 5.66 -5.73 -2.90
N ARG A 204 5.48 -7.01 -2.61
CA ARG A 204 5.69 -8.06 -3.60
C ARG A 204 4.36 -8.36 -4.30
N ASP A 205 4.23 -7.90 -5.54
CA ASP A 205 3.08 -8.21 -6.39
C ASP A 205 1.73 -7.72 -5.80
N GLN A 206 0.72 -8.60 -5.71
CA GLN A 206 -0.58 -8.38 -5.06
C GLN A 206 -0.54 -8.65 -3.54
N GLU A 207 0.62 -9.04 -3.02
CA GLU A 207 0.78 -9.36 -1.60
C GLU A 207 1.28 -8.11 -0.86
N PHE A 208 0.35 -7.33 -0.31
CA PHE A 208 0.63 -6.14 0.51
C PHE A 208 -0.11 -6.19 1.86
N ILE A 209 0.29 -5.32 2.80
CA ILE A 209 -0.47 -5.07 4.02
C ILE A 209 -1.50 -3.98 3.67
N GLU A 210 -2.78 -4.34 3.69
CA GLU A 210 -3.86 -3.41 3.42
C GLU A 210 -4.10 -2.49 4.63
N VAL A 211 -4.38 -1.22 4.35
CA VAL A 211 -4.64 -0.19 5.35
C VAL A 211 -6.08 0.27 5.22
N HIS A 212 -6.82 0.19 6.32
CA HIS A 212 -8.21 0.66 6.45
C HIS A 212 -8.22 1.97 7.22
N LEU A 213 -8.31 3.09 6.51
CA LEU A 213 -8.38 4.42 7.09
C LEU A 213 -9.83 4.81 7.37
N GLU A 214 -10.10 5.29 8.59
CA GLU A 214 -11.39 5.85 8.95
C GLU A 214 -11.51 7.30 8.45
N GLY A 215 -12.45 7.53 7.52
CA GLY A 215 -12.73 8.85 6.98
C GLY A 215 -11.83 9.29 5.83
N SER A 216 -12.32 10.27 5.06
CA SER A 216 -11.67 10.85 3.89
C SER A 216 -10.34 11.53 4.24
N PHE A 217 -9.61 11.91 3.20
CA PHE A 217 -8.48 12.84 3.28
C PHE A 217 -8.53 13.88 2.17
N ALA A 218 -7.98 15.06 2.44
CA ALA A 218 -7.85 16.18 1.49
C ALA A 218 -6.44 16.23 0.86
N PRO A 219 -6.26 16.94 -0.26
CA PRO A 219 -4.94 17.11 -0.90
C PRO A 219 -3.82 17.56 0.05
N ARG A 220 -4.11 18.45 1.01
CA ARG A 220 -3.13 18.94 2.00
C ARG A 220 -2.63 17.86 2.98
N GLU A 221 -3.31 16.73 3.06
CA GLU A 221 -2.94 15.58 3.91
C GLU A 221 -2.10 14.56 3.13
N VAL A 222 -1.87 14.82 1.84
CA VAL A 222 -0.97 14.07 0.96
C VAL A 222 0.43 14.67 1.07
N GLU A 223 1.39 13.84 1.47
CA GLU A 223 2.80 14.20 1.61
C GLU A 223 3.48 14.37 0.23
N GLU A 224 3.14 13.49 -0.71
CA GLU A 224 3.64 13.50 -2.07
C GLU A 224 2.76 12.67 -3.01
N VAL A 225 2.83 12.98 -4.30
CA VAL A 225 2.30 12.16 -5.39
C VAL A 225 3.45 11.63 -6.20
N ARG A 226 3.36 10.35 -6.55
CA ARG A 226 4.37 9.62 -7.28
C ARG A 226 3.82 9.10 -8.60
N GLU A 227 4.64 9.14 -9.63
CA GLU A 227 4.33 8.68 -10.98
C GLU A 227 5.32 7.61 -11.43
N SER A 228 4.83 6.64 -12.22
CA SER A 228 5.66 5.62 -12.86
C SER A 228 6.53 6.23 -13.97
N PRO A 229 7.79 5.80 -14.13
CA PRO A 229 8.63 6.24 -15.25
C PRO A 229 8.05 5.86 -16.61
N ASP A 230 7.23 4.80 -16.69
CA ASP A 230 6.56 4.39 -17.93
C ASP A 230 5.53 5.43 -18.37
N GLU A 231 4.76 5.97 -17.42
CA GLU A 231 3.79 7.04 -17.66
C GLU A 231 4.50 8.32 -18.10
N THR A 232 5.61 8.68 -17.44
CA THR A 232 6.44 9.81 -17.86
C THR A 232 7.01 9.60 -19.26
N ALA A 233 7.45 8.38 -19.61
CA ALA A 233 8.00 8.09 -20.94
C ALA A 233 6.93 8.23 -22.04
N ILE A 234 5.69 7.78 -21.77
CA ILE A 234 4.55 8.00 -22.65
C ILE A 234 4.30 9.50 -22.81
N GLU A 235 4.28 10.27 -21.72
CA GLU A 235 4.09 11.72 -21.76
C GLU A 235 5.14 12.41 -22.62
N MET A 236 6.42 12.11 -22.39
CA MET A 236 7.52 12.69 -23.17
C MET A 236 7.42 12.33 -24.64
N SER A 237 7.04 11.10 -24.97
CA SER A 237 6.82 10.65 -26.35
C SER A 237 5.70 11.44 -27.05
N LEU A 238 4.57 11.62 -26.38
CA LEU A 238 3.43 12.38 -26.90
C LEU A 238 3.75 13.88 -27.06
N ARG A 239 4.47 14.47 -26.10
CA ARG A 239 4.93 15.87 -26.19
C ARG A 239 5.90 16.06 -27.35
N ASN A 240 6.87 15.17 -27.51
CA ASN A 240 7.82 15.19 -28.63
C ASN A 240 7.12 15.06 -29.99
N ARG A 241 6.09 14.20 -30.09
CA ARG A 241 5.27 14.11 -31.31
C ARG A 241 4.56 15.42 -31.61
N ARG A 242 3.94 16.04 -30.60
CA ARG A 242 3.26 17.33 -30.73
C ARG A 242 4.21 18.44 -31.19
N GLU A 243 5.42 18.50 -30.61
CA GLU A 243 6.46 19.47 -30.99
C GLU A 243 6.94 19.31 -32.44
N ARG A 244 6.94 18.07 -32.94
CA ARG A 244 7.25 17.75 -34.34
C ARG A 244 6.05 17.92 -35.29
N ALA A 245 4.96 18.52 -34.82
CA ALA A 245 3.69 18.66 -35.55
C ALA A 245 3.12 17.32 -36.06
N ILE A 246 3.45 16.20 -35.40
CA ILE A 246 2.85 14.90 -35.67
C ILE A 246 1.47 14.90 -34.99
N PRO A 247 0.36 14.65 -35.72
CA PRO A 247 -0.97 14.64 -35.13
C PRO A 247 -1.08 13.66 -33.96
N LEU A 248 -1.71 14.13 -32.89
CA LEU A 248 -2.14 13.32 -31.77
C LEU A 248 -3.63 13.02 -31.92
N THR A 249 -4.05 11.80 -31.60
CA THR A 249 -5.47 11.43 -31.50
C THR A 249 -6.15 12.23 -30.38
N GLN A 250 -7.49 12.31 -30.39
CA GLN A 250 -8.22 13.01 -29.33
C GLN A 250 -7.92 12.41 -27.95
N THR A 251 -7.86 11.08 -27.85
CA THR A 251 -7.51 10.37 -26.60
C THR A 251 -6.13 10.77 -26.09
N GLU A 252 -5.12 10.86 -26.96
CA GLU A 252 -3.77 11.29 -26.59
C GLU A 252 -3.73 12.75 -26.13
N GLN A 253 -4.52 13.62 -26.75
CA GLN A 253 -4.65 15.02 -26.34
C GLN A 253 -5.31 15.15 -24.98
N ASP A 254 -6.42 14.45 -24.75
CA ASP A 254 -7.14 14.44 -23.48
C ASP A 254 -6.27 13.87 -22.36
N TRP A 255 -5.50 12.82 -22.66
CA TRP A 255 -4.53 12.22 -21.74
C TRP A 255 -3.46 13.22 -21.30
N LEU A 256 -2.88 13.99 -22.23
CA LEU A 256 -1.89 15.04 -21.92
C LEU A 256 -2.51 16.20 -21.13
N LEU A 257 -3.73 16.59 -21.50
CA LEU A 257 -4.44 17.70 -20.85
C LEU A 257 -4.71 17.39 -19.37
N ARG A 258 -5.17 16.17 -19.06
CA ARG A 258 -5.40 15.72 -17.68
C ARG A 258 -4.14 15.80 -16.82
N ARG A 259 -2.99 15.36 -17.35
CA ARG A 259 -1.71 15.42 -16.61
C ARG A 259 -1.20 16.85 -16.40
N SER A 260 -1.44 17.75 -17.35
CA SER A 260 -1.16 19.18 -17.17
C SER A 260 -1.99 19.74 -16.02
N TRP A 261 -3.30 19.46 -15.97
CA TRP A 261 -4.16 19.91 -14.89
C TRP A 261 -3.74 19.35 -13.53
N ILE A 262 -3.41 18.06 -13.45
CA ILE A 262 -2.89 17.45 -12.22
C ILE A 262 -1.63 18.18 -11.77
N SER A 263 -0.67 18.39 -12.66
CA SER A 263 0.60 19.08 -12.34
C SER A 263 0.37 20.49 -11.81
N GLU A 264 -0.53 21.25 -12.45
CA GLU A 264 -0.91 22.60 -12.01
C GLU A 264 -1.56 22.60 -10.61
N HIS A 265 -2.45 21.64 -10.34
CA HIS A 265 -3.11 21.54 -9.03
C HIS A 265 -2.16 21.05 -7.94
N LEU A 266 -1.29 20.06 -8.23
CA LEU A 266 -0.27 19.63 -7.27
C LEU A 266 0.62 20.80 -6.86
N ALA A 267 1.03 21.63 -7.84
CA ALA A 267 1.81 22.84 -7.57
C ALA A 267 1.03 23.86 -6.73
N SER A 268 -0.27 24.06 -6.97
CA SER A 268 -1.08 25.01 -6.19
C SER A 268 -1.30 24.57 -4.74
N TYR A 269 -1.37 23.26 -4.49
CA TYR A 269 -1.40 22.69 -3.13
C TYR A 269 -0.01 22.56 -2.48
N GLY A 270 1.07 22.81 -3.21
CA GLY A 270 2.44 22.60 -2.73
C GLY A 270 2.78 21.12 -2.47
N ILE A 271 2.08 20.19 -3.12
CA ILE A 271 2.31 18.75 -2.96
C ILE A 271 3.53 18.36 -3.80
N ARG A 272 4.47 17.64 -3.17
CA ARG A 272 5.65 17.14 -3.88
C ARG A 272 5.22 16.15 -4.95
N HIS A 273 5.66 16.35 -6.20
CA HIS A 273 5.44 15.42 -7.30
C HIS A 273 6.78 14.78 -7.70
N ARG A 274 6.83 13.45 -7.78
CA ARG A 274 8.08 12.72 -8.07
C ARG A 274 7.86 11.55 -9.03
N ILE A 275 8.80 11.35 -9.94
CA ILE A 275 8.89 10.15 -10.76
C ILE A 275 9.75 9.12 -10.03
N VAL A 276 9.23 7.91 -9.80
CA VAL A 276 9.92 6.86 -9.03
C VAL A 276 10.58 5.85 -9.97
N THR A 277 11.85 6.09 -10.30
CA THR A 277 12.59 5.31 -11.31
C THR A 277 13.13 3.97 -10.82
N LEU A 278 13.25 3.75 -9.50
CA LEU A 278 13.81 2.52 -8.92
C LEU A 278 13.11 2.13 -7.62
N HIS A 279 12.84 0.84 -7.44
CA HIS A 279 12.58 0.26 -6.13
C HIS A 279 13.95 0.14 -5.44
N GLY A 280 14.17 0.89 -4.37
CA GLY A 280 15.27 0.62 -3.44
C GLY A 280 16.71 1.02 -3.81
N ARG A 281 17.11 1.14 -5.09
CA ARG A 281 18.54 1.36 -5.45
C ARG A 281 18.96 2.83 -5.62
N GLY A 282 18.02 3.76 -5.64
CA GLY A 282 18.28 5.18 -5.96
C GLY A 282 18.69 6.07 -4.80
N TYR A 283 18.57 5.62 -3.54
CA TYR A 283 19.01 6.40 -2.39
C TYR A 283 20.46 6.06 -2.06
N GLN A 284 21.40 6.62 -2.81
CA GLN A 284 22.73 6.85 -2.24
C GLN A 284 22.59 8.04 -1.29
N TRP A 285 22.52 7.70 0.00
CA TRP A 285 22.59 8.58 1.16
C TRP A 285 23.61 9.71 0.95
N LYS A 286 23.20 10.95 1.26
CA LYS A 286 24.11 12.04 1.60
C LYS A 286 24.01 12.31 3.09
#